data_AF-A0A0R2PNY2-F1
#
_entry.id   AF-A0A0R2PNY2-F1
#
_cell.length_a   1.000
_cell.length_b   1.000
_cell.length_c   1.000
_cell.angle_alpha   90.00
_cell.angle_beta   90.00
_cell.angle_gamma   90.00
#
_symmetry.space_group_name_H-M   'P 1'
#
loop_
_entity.id
_entity.type
_entity.pdbx_description
1 polymer ?
#
loop_
_entity_poly.entity_id
_entity_poly.type
_entity_poly.pdbx_seq_one_letter_code
_entity_poly.pdbx_strand_id
1 'polypeptide(L)'
;MVLSVYERRRIGALAVFTLMALTVISFGVGAGGSSATTTTTTTIPPVVEVDIPESVILGGPPPIAPIGSAAVAYPSSGGNSLAGKATFTEYGYSSRPVCFSPMTPVGVQLTITNTNNGRSVTCTSAFGVNVPAGVTLQMHSSQFTQLADLIDAPIPVKITW
;
A
#
# COMPACT_ATOMS: atom_id res chain seq x y z
N MET A 1 41.52 24.61 -1.23
CA MET A 1 41.09 23.36 -1.91
C MET A 1 40.49 23.74 -3.26
N VAL A 2 41.13 23.37 -4.37
CA VAL A 2 40.65 23.67 -5.73
C VAL A 2 39.80 22.50 -6.23
N LEU A 3 38.51 22.74 -6.49
CA LEU A 3 37.61 21.74 -7.06
C LEU A 3 38.08 21.30 -8.45
N SER A 4 38.04 20.00 -8.70
CA SER A 4 38.36 19.41 -9.99
C SER A 4 37.38 19.89 -11.09
N VAL A 5 37.83 19.89 -12.35
CA VAL A 5 37.01 20.30 -13.50
C VAL A 5 35.75 19.43 -13.64
N TYR A 6 35.84 18.16 -13.23
CA TYR A 6 34.73 17.22 -13.23
C TYR A 6 33.64 17.61 -12.21
N GLU A 7 34.05 18.01 -11.00
CA GLU A 7 33.13 18.49 -9.95
C GLU A 7 32.33 19.72 -10.40
N ARG A 8 33.02 20.69 -11.04
CA ARG A 8 32.37 21.92 -11.53
C ARG A 8 31.34 21.64 -12.62
N ARG A 9 31.63 20.72 -13.53
CA ARG A 9 30.69 20.31 -14.59
C ARG A 9 29.46 19.60 -14.02
N ARG A 10 29.65 18.78 -12.98
CA ARG A 10 28.57 18.05 -12.31
C ARG A 10 27.64 18.98 -11.53
N ILE A 11 28.20 19.95 -10.81
CA ILE A 11 27.42 20.95 -10.06
C ILE A 11 26.63 21.85 -11.02
N GLY A 12 27.23 22.27 -12.15
CA GLY A 12 26.54 23.06 -13.16
C GLY A 12 25.34 22.34 -13.79
N ALA A 13 25.48 21.05 -14.10
CA ALA A 13 24.39 20.25 -14.67
C ALA A 13 23.19 20.10 -13.71
N LEU A 14 23.45 19.91 -12.42
CA LEU A 14 22.39 19.77 -11.41
C LEU A 14 21.60 21.06 -11.19
N ALA A 15 22.25 22.22 -11.26
CA ALA A 15 21.60 23.53 -11.10
C ALA A 15 20.64 23.86 -12.27
N VAL A 16 21.01 23.51 -13.50
CA VAL A 16 20.15 23.73 -14.68
C VAL A 16 18.93 22.81 -14.64
N PHE A 17 19.12 21.55 -14.25
CA PHE A 17 18.02 20.58 -14.17
C PHE A 17 16.97 20.97 -13.11
N THR A 18 17.41 21.48 -11.95
CA THR A 18 16.51 21.92 -10.89
C THR A 18 15.70 23.16 -11.29
N LEU A 19 16.29 24.12 -12.00
CA LEU A 19 15.55 25.28 -12.52
C LEU A 19 14.49 24.91 -13.56
N MET A 20 14.76 23.90 -14.40
CA MET A 20 13.81 23.43 -15.42
C MET A 20 12.63 22.66 -14.83
N ALA A 21 12.85 21.92 -13.73
CA ALA A 21 11.78 21.17 -13.07
C ALA A 21 10.76 22.08 -12.35
N LEU A 22 11.21 23.20 -11.77
CA LEU A 22 10.31 24.12 -11.07
C LEU A 22 9.34 24.83 -12.02
N THR A 23 9.74 25.12 -13.27
CA THR A 23 8.86 25.81 -14.22
C THR A 23 7.70 24.92 -14.67
N VAL A 24 7.91 23.62 -14.89
CA VAL A 24 6.86 22.70 -15.37
C VAL A 24 5.73 22.51 -14.35
N ILE A 25 6.01 22.57 -13.05
CA ILE A 25 5.02 22.32 -11.99
C ILE A 25 4.03 23.49 -11.84
N SER A 26 4.43 24.72 -12.20
CA SER A 26 3.60 25.93 -12.05
C SER A 26 2.48 26.10 -13.09
N PHE A 27 2.42 25.30 -14.16
CA PHE A 27 1.44 25.46 -15.24
C PHE A 27 0.33 24.38 -15.27
N GLY A 28 0.34 23.42 -14.34
CA GLY A 28 -0.51 22.21 -14.40
C GLY A 28 -1.78 22.21 -13.55
N VAL A 29 -2.08 23.26 -12.78
CA VAL A 29 -3.27 23.28 -11.91
C VAL A 29 -4.33 24.21 -12.49
N GLY A 30 -5.16 23.65 -13.38
CA GLY A 30 -6.31 24.33 -13.96
C GLY A 30 -7.56 23.43 -13.93
N ALA A 31 -8.57 23.88 -13.16
CA ALA A 31 -10.01 23.62 -13.25
C ALA A 31 -10.49 22.14 -13.32
N GLY A 32 -11.30 21.64 -12.40
CA GLY A 32 -12.55 22.23 -11.91
C GLY A 32 -13.72 21.65 -12.72
N GLY A 33 -14.47 20.71 -12.16
CA GLY A 33 -15.64 20.10 -12.81
C GLY A 33 -16.47 19.25 -11.85
N SER A 34 -17.43 19.88 -11.17
CA SER A 34 -18.45 19.24 -10.33
C SER A 34 -19.53 18.59 -11.22
N SER A 35 -19.76 17.28 -11.06
CA SER A 35 -20.87 16.58 -11.72
C SER A 35 -22.13 16.58 -10.84
N ALA A 36 -23.24 16.97 -11.47
CA ALA A 36 -24.54 17.26 -10.89
C ALA A 36 -25.31 16.01 -10.40
N THR A 37 -26.07 16.21 -9.32
CA THR A 37 -27.05 15.27 -8.77
C THR A 37 -28.35 15.32 -9.58
N THR A 38 -28.80 14.17 -10.10
CA THR A 38 -30.11 14.03 -10.76
C THR A 38 -31.10 13.40 -9.79
N THR A 39 -32.17 14.13 -9.46
CA THR A 39 -33.31 13.62 -8.68
C THR A 39 -34.41 13.18 -9.64
N THR A 40 -34.82 11.91 -9.58
CA THR A 40 -35.93 11.36 -10.37
C THR A 40 -37.16 11.22 -9.48
N THR A 41 -38.23 11.93 -9.79
CA THR A 41 -39.54 11.81 -9.16
C THR A 41 -40.40 10.85 -9.98
N THR A 42 -40.91 9.77 -9.36
CA THR A 42 -41.85 8.82 -9.98
C THR A 42 -43.23 8.98 -9.34
N THR A 43 -44.23 9.34 -10.14
CA THR A 43 -45.65 9.41 -9.76
C THR A 43 -46.31 8.05 -10.01
N ILE A 44 -46.97 7.50 -8.98
CA ILE A 44 -47.60 6.17 -9.00
C ILE A 44 -49.12 6.33 -9.23
N PRO A 45 -49.76 5.60 -10.17
CA PRO A 45 -51.22 5.60 -10.37
C PRO A 45 -51.96 4.70 -9.35
N PRO A 46 -53.29 4.89 -9.16
CA PRO A 46 -54.03 4.31 -8.04
C PRO A 46 -54.24 2.79 -8.16
N VAL A 47 -53.98 2.08 -7.07
CA VAL A 47 -54.19 0.63 -6.91
C VAL A 47 -55.65 0.39 -6.49
N VAL A 48 -56.32 -0.54 -7.17
CA VAL A 48 -57.65 -1.05 -6.83
C VAL A 48 -57.51 -1.96 -5.60
N GLU A 49 -58.25 -1.63 -4.54
CA GLU A 49 -58.19 -2.26 -3.24
C GLU A 49 -58.95 -3.61 -3.25
N VAL A 50 -58.20 -4.70 -3.23
CA VAL A 50 -58.73 -6.05 -2.99
C VAL A 50 -58.54 -6.35 -1.52
N ASP A 51 -59.64 -6.56 -0.80
CA ASP A 51 -59.66 -6.87 0.64
C ASP A 51 -59.03 -8.26 0.87
N ILE A 52 -57.85 -8.28 1.52
CA ILE A 52 -57.11 -9.48 1.90
C ILE A 52 -57.22 -9.59 3.42
N PRO A 53 -57.71 -10.71 3.99
CA PRO A 53 -57.81 -10.83 5.44
C PRO A 53 -56.43 -10.76 6.09
N GLU A 54 -56.36 -9.97 7.15
CA GLU A 54 -55.16 -9.65 7.91
C GLU A 54 -54.45 -10.92 8.45
N SER A 55 -53.16 -11.03 8.13
CA SER A 55 -52.33 -12.14 8.57
C SER A 55 -52.06 -12.04 10.07
N VAL A 56 -52.49 -13.05 10.82
CA VAL A 56 -52.22 -13.18 12.25
C VAL A 56 -50.74 -13.53 12.43
N ILE A 57 -49.94 -12.53 12.80
CA ILE A 57 -48.54 -12.73 13.20
C ILE A 57 -48.53 -13.37 14.59
N LEU A 58 -48.26 -14.67 14.66
CA LEU A 58 -47.93 -15.36 15.92
C LEU A 58 -46.57 -14.82 16.40
N GLY A 59 -46.62 -13.80 17.26
CA GLY A 59 -45.45 -13.13 17.81
C GLY A 59 -44.59 -14.05 18.66
N GLY A 60 -43.63 -14.74 18.03
CA GLY A 60 -42.49 -15.32 18.70
C GLY A 60 -41.54 -14.22 19.20
N PRO A 61 -40.76 -14.46 20.28
CA PRO A 61 -39.80 -13.49 20.78
C PRO A 61 -38.87 -12.99 19.67
N PRO A 62 -38.52 -11.70 19.64
CA PRO A 62 -37.68 -11.14 18.59
C PRO A 62 -36.33 -11.87 18.54
N PRO A 63 -35.80 -12.19 17.35
CA PRO A 63 -34.48 -12.76 17.24
C PRO A 63 -33.46 -11.77 17.80
N ILE A 64 -32.60 -12.25 18.70
CA ILE A 64 -31.49 -11.48 19.23
C ILE A 64 -30.56 -11.16 18.05
N ALA A 65 -30.50 -9.90 17.64
CA ALA A 65 -29.56 -9.46 16.62
C ALA A 65 -28.14 -9.81 17.08
N PRO A 66 -27.31 -10.49 16.27
CA PRO A 66 -25.93 -10.76 16.62
C PRO A 66 -25.18 -9.44 16.78
N ILE A 67 -24.97 -9.00 18.02
CA ILE A 67 -24.13 -7.85 18.39
C ILE A 67 -22.63 -8.17 18.28
N GLY A 68 -22.27 -9.31 17.70
CA GLY A 68 -20.91 -9.76 17.54
C GLY A 68 -20.26 -9.13 16.33
N SER A 69 -19.55 -8.01 16.52
CA SER A 69 -18.42 -7.66 15.66
C SER A 69 -17.33 -8.72 15.90
N ALA A 70 -17.44 -9.88 15.24
CA ALA A 70 -16.43 -10.90 15.33
C ALA A 70 -15.12 -10.33 14.76
N ALA A 71 -14.18 -10.00 15.63
CA ALA A 71 -12.82 -9.68 15.21
C ALA A 71 -12.26 -10.94 14.52
N VAL A 72 -12.07 -10.86 13.21
CA VAL A 72 -11.38 -11.90 12.45
C VAL A 72 -9.92 -11.89 12.91
N ALA A 73 -9.61 -12.71 13.91
CA ALA A 73 -8.24 -12.91 14.36
C ALA A 73 -7.54 -13.81 13.33
N TYR A 74 -6.67 -13.22 12.52
CA TYR A 74 -5.76 -13.98 11.68
C TYR A 74 -4.79 -14.75 12.59
N PRO A 75 -4.60 -16.06 12.41
CA PRO A 75 -3.66 -16.81 13.22
C PRO A 75 -2.25 -16.21 13.05
N SER A 76 -1.66 -15.76 14.15
CA SER A 76 -0.24 -15.43 14.14
C SER A 76 0.52 -16.75 14.00
N SER A 77 1.13 -16.99 12.84
CA SER A 77 2.16 -18.03 12.74
C SER A 77 3.19 -17.73 13.83
N GLY A 78 3.41 -18.68 14.74
CA GLY A 78 4.22 -18.53 15.96
C GLY A 78 5.73 -18.42 15.71
N GLY A 79 6.14 -17.78 14.62
CA GLY A 79 7.52 -17.45 14.30
C GLY A 79 7.86 -16.02 14.70
N ASN A 80 9.15 -15.66 14.58
CA ASN A 80 9.55 -14.28 14.79
C ASN A 80 8.92 -13.42 13.69
N SER A 81 8.29 -12.32 14.08
CA SER A 81 7.68 -11.41 13.12
C SER A 81 7.96 -9.96 13.45
N LEU A 82 8.10 -9.16 12.40
CA LEU A 82 8.36 -7.73 12.47
C LEU A 82 7.43 -7.01 11.51
N ALA A 83 6.66 -6.05 12.01
CA ALA A 83 5.90 -5.14 11.17
C ALA A 83 6.79 -3.95 10.79
N GLY A 84 6.70 -3.51 9.54
CA GLY A 84 7.54 -2.44 9.06
C GLY A 84 7.06 -1.86 7.73
N LYS A 85 7.90 -1.01 7.15
CA LYS A 85 7.71 -0.49 5.80
C LYS A 85 8.76 -1.09 4.87
N ALA A 86 8.33 -1.55 3.70
CA ALA A 86 9.21 -1.99 2.64
C ALA A 86 9.33 -0.93 1.54
N THR A 87 10.53 -0.78 1.01
CA THR A 87 10.80 0.00 -0.19
C THR A 87 11.64 -0.82 -1.17
N PHE A 88 11.85 -0.29 -2.36
CA PHE A 88 12.67 -0.91 -3.38
C PHE A 88 14.02 -0.21 -3.56
N THR A 89 14.91 -0.91 -4.24
CA THR A 89 16.19 -0.41 -4.74
C THR A 89 16.57 -1.18 -5.99
N GLU A 90 17.44 -0.60 -6.80
CA GLU A 90 18.11 -1.32 -7.89
C GLU A 90 19.41 -1.99 -7.41
N TYR A 91 19.75 -1.84 -6.13
CA TYR A 91 20.90 -2.50 -5.53
C TYR A 91 20.64 -3.97 -5.27
N GLY A 92 21.63 -4.77 -5.69
CA GLY A 92 21.65 -6.21 -5.47
C GLY A 92 20.71 -6.92 -6.43
N TYR A 93 21.25 -7.41 -7.55
CA TYR A 93 20.93 -8.76 -8.03
C TYR A 93 21.87 -9.26 -9.14
N SER A 94 22.08 -10.58 -9.16
CA SER A 94 22.56 -11.32 -10.35
C SER A 94 21.91 -12.72 -10.44
N SER A 95 21.51 -13.35 -9.33
CA SER A 95 20.85 -14.68 -9.37
C SER A 95 19.95 -15.05 -8.17
N ARG A 96 20.08 -14.44 -6.97
CA ARG A 96 19.32 -14.83 -5.75
C ARG A 96 18.62 -13.66 -5.05
N PRO A 97 17.40 -13.85 -4.51
CA PRO A 97 16.65 -12.79 -3.83
C PRO A 97 17.28 -12.40 -2.52
N VAL A 98 17.73 -11.15 -2.47
CA VAL A 98 18.29 -10.54 -1.26
C VAL A 98 17.40 -9.37 -0.84
N CYS A 99 17.13 -9.27 0.46
CA CYS A 99 16.52 -8.09 1.07
C CYS A 99 17.42 -7.55 2.17
N PHE A 100 17.54 -6.23 2.22
CA PHE A 100 18.31 -5.49 3.20
C PHE A 100 17.41 -5.05 4.34
N SER A 101 17.72 -5.49 5.56
CA SER A 101 17.04 -5.01 6.76
C SER A 101 18.01 -5.00 7.94
N PRO A 102 18.08 -3.90 8.71
CA PRO A 102 18.93 -3.82 9.89
C PRO A 102 18.34 -4.55 11.10
N MET A 103 17.05 -4.93 11.06
CA MET A 103 16.32 -5.49 12.20
C MET A 103 16.08 -7.00 12.09
N THR A 104 16.43 -7.62 10.96
CA THR A 104 16.23 -9.04 10.72
C THR A 104 17.56 -9.79 10.80
N PRO A 105 17.56 -11.04 11.30
CA PRO A 105 18.76 -11.86 11.30
C PRO A 105 19.32 -12.02 9.89
N VAL A 106 20.64 -12.04 9.76
CA VAL A 106 21.34 -12.10 8.46
C VAL A 106 21.45 -13.55 7.99
N GLY A 107 21.27 -13.79 6.70
CA GLY A 107 21.46 -15.10 6.06
C GLY A 107 20.25 -16.06 6.15
N VAL A 108 19.15 -15.64 6.77
CA VAL A 108 17.91 -16.43 6.86
C VAL A 108 16.91 -16.01 5.78
N GLN A 109 16.04 -16.95 5.40
CA GLN A 109 14.97 -16.71 4.46
C GLN A 109 13.81 -15.99 5.16
N LEU A 110 13.56 -14.75 4.75
CA LEU A 110 12.44 -13.94 5.20
C LEU A 110 11.26 -14.17 4.26
N THR A 111 10.07 -14.24 4.85
CA THR A 111 8.81 -14.11 4.12
C THR A 111 8.24 -12.73 4.40
N ILE A 112 7.97 -11.98 3.34
CA ILE A 112 7.47 -10.60 3.42
C ILE A 112 6.09 -10.57 2.83
N THR A 113 5.13 -10.17 3.65
CA THR A 113 3.72 -10.08 3.29
C THR A 113 3.30 -8.63 3.29
N ASN A 114 2.79 -8.13 2.17
CA ASN A 114 2.15 -6.83 2.10
C ASN A 114 0.82 -6.87 2.88
N THR A 115 0.68 -6.02 3.88
CA THR A 115 -0.51 -6.01 4.75
C THR A 115 -1.73 -5.40 4.09
N ASN A 116 -1.56 -4.65 2.99
CA ASN A 116 -2.68 -4.04 2.26
C ASN A 116 -3.42 -5.03 1.35
N ASN A 117 -2.70 -5.99 0.76
CA ASN A 117 -3.27 -6.90 -0.25
C ASN A 117 -2.99 -8.40 0.01
N GLY A 118 -2.22 -8.73 1.05
CA GLY A 118 -1.89 -10.11 1.43
C GLY A 118 -0.86 -10.81 0.55
N ARG A 119 -0.31 -10.14 -0.48
CA ARG A 119 0.71 -10.74 -1.35
C ARG A 119 1.99 -10.96 -0.59
N SER A 120 2.68 -12.07 -0.88
CA SER A 120 3.91 -12.45 -0.17
C SER A 120 5.04 -12.82 -1.11
N VAL A 121 6.26 -12.48 -0.72
CA VAL A 121 7.52 -12.76 -1.44
C VAL A 121 8.55 -13.27 -0.45
N THR A 122 9.42 -14.16 -0.89
CA THR A 122 10.52 -14.70 -0.08
C THR A 122 11.87 -14.15 -0.55
N CYS A 123 12.74 -13.81 0.39
CA CYS A 123 14.10 -13.39 0.08
C CYS A 123 15.05 -13.73 1.23
N THR A 124 16.35 -13.71 0.93
CA THR A 124 17.39 -13.92 1.93
C THR A 124 17.75 -12.59 2.57
N SER A 125 17.74 -12.52 3.89
CA SER A 125 18.14 -11.35 4.65
C SER A 125 19.64 -11.07 4.47
N ALA A 126 19.98 -9.85 4.09
CA ALA A 126 21.32 -9.32 4.17
C ALA A 126 21.33 -8.08 5.06
N PHE A 127 22.46 -7.83 5.72
CA PHE A 127 22.61 -6.60 6.49
C PHE A 127 22.68 -5.39 5.56
N GLY A 128 21.80 -4.41 5.77
CA GLY A 128 21.73 -3.19 4.97
C GLY A 128 22.16 -1.95 5.74
N VAL A 129 23.31 -1.38 5.41
CA VAL A 129 23.77 -0.10 5.98
C VAL A 129 23.09 1.13 5.36
N ASN A 130 22.38 0.95 4.24
CA ASN A 130 21.79 2.03 3.44
C ASN A 130 20.25 2.00 3.40
N VAL A 131 19.59 1.31 4.35
CA VAL A 131 18.12 1.36 4.44
C VAL A 131 17.71 2.77 4.90
N PRO A 132 16.88 3.51 4.13
CA PRO A 132 16.46 4.85 4.51
C PRO A 132 15.73 4.88 5.87
N ALA A 133 15.84 6.00 6.59
CA ALA A 133 15.12 6.17 7.85
C ALA A 133 13.60 6.01 7.65
N GLY A 134 12.94 5.30 8.56
CA GLY A 134 11.51 5.00 8.46
C GLY A 134 11.13 3.84 7.53
N VAL A 135 12.12 3.22 6.88
CA VAL A 135 11.97 1.97 6.13
C VAL A 135 12.65 0.85 6.91
N THR A 136 11.97 -0.28 7.04
CA THR A 136 12.49 -1.45 7.76
C THR A 136 13.20 -2.40 6.82
N LEU A 137 12.75 -2.47 5.56
CA LEU A 137 13.21 -3.43 4.58
C LEU A 137 13.37 -2.77 3.21
N GLN A 138 14.47 -3.07 2.55
CA GLN A 138 14.70 -2.65 1.17
C GLN A 138 15.01 -3.88 0.32
N MET A 139 14.34 -4.02 -0.82
CA MET A 139 14.51 -5.17 -1.72
C MET A 139 14.66 -4.73 -3.16
N HIS A 140 15.05 -5.66 -4.04
CA HIS A 140 15.14 -5.34 -5.45
C HIS A 140 13.77 -4.97 -6.04
N SER A 141 13.73 -4.02 -6.99
CA SER A 141 12.51 -3.58 -7.68
C SER A 141 11.68 -4.74 -8.24
N SER A 142 12.30 -5.74 -8.85
CA SER A 142 11.65 -6.96 -9.36
C SER A 142 10.96 -7.84 -8.31
N GLN A 143 11.38 -7.78 -7.04
CA GLN A 143 10.71 -8.46 -5.93
C GLN A 143 9.57 -7.58 -5.39
N PHE A 144 9.81 -6.27 -5.34
CA PHE A 144 8.82 -5.30 -4.90
C PHE A 144 7.58 -5.30 -5.79
N THR A 145 7.74 -5.39 -7.11
CA THR A 145 6.62 -5.45 -8.08
C THR A 145 5.71 -6.66 -7.90
N GLN A 146 6.17 -7.72 -7.22
CA GLN A 146 5.33 -8.87 -6.87
C GLN A 146 4.43 -8.57 -5.65
N LEU A 147 4.83 -7.61 -4.80
CA LEU A 147 4.08 -7.16 -3.62
C LEU A 147 3.13 -5.99 -3.93
N ALA A 148 3.60 -4.98 -4.68
CA ALA A 148 2.84 -3.78 -5.04
C ALA A 148 3.49 -3.06 -6.25
N ASP A 149 2.84 -2.02 -6.78
CA ASP A 149 3.48 -1.17 -7.78
C ASP A 149 4.55 -0.28 -7.14
N LEU A 150 5.63 0.04 -7.87
CA LEU A 150 6.74 0.87 -7.40
C LEU A 150 6.28 2.25 -6.93
N ILE A 151 5.20 2.79 -7.49
CA ILE A 151 4.62 4.09 -7.10
C ILE A 151 4.03 4.08 -5.68
N ASP A 152 3.67 2.91 -5.16
CA ASP A 152 3.06 2.76 -3.82
C ASP A 152 4.13 2.70 -2.71
N ALA A 153 5.41 2.71 -3.06
CA ALA A 153 6.49 2.65 -2.10
C ALA A 153 6.56 3.95 -1.26
N PRO A 154 6.77 3.85 0.08
CA PRO A 154 6.95 2.63 0.87
C PRO A 154 5.64 2.00 1.37
N ILE A 155 5.48 0.69 1.14
CA ILE A 155 4.29 -0.09 1.52
C ILE A 155 4.42 -0.69 2.94
N PRO A 156 3.31 -0.85 3.69
CA PRO A 156 3.33 -1.58 4.95
C PRO A 156 3.45 -3.09 4.72
N VAL A 157 4.38 -3.72 5.44
CA VAL A 157 4.65 -5.16 5.34
C VAL A 157 4.78 -5.81 6.70
N LYS A 158 4.46 -7.11 6.75
CA LYS A 158 4.80 -8.02 7.84
C LYS A 158 5.92 -8.94 7.35
N ILE A 159 7.00 -8.99 8.11
CA ILE A 159 8.18 -9.83 7.84
C ILE A 159 8.15 -10.97 8.84
N THR A 160 8.34 -12.20 8.39
CA THR A 160 8.40 -13.41 9.24
C THR A 160 9.59 -14.28 8.87
N TRP A 161 10.20 -14.94 9.86
CA TRP A 161 11.31 -15.87 9.69
C TRP A 161 11.33 -16.94 10.78
#